data_AF-A0A2G3A421-F1
#
_entry.id   AF-A0A2G3A421-F1
#
_cell.length_a   1.000
_cell.length_b   1.000
_cell.length_c   1.000
_cell.angle_alpha   90.00
_cell.angle_beta   90.00
_cell.angle_gamma   90.00
#
_symmetry.space_group_name_H-M   'P 1'
#
loop_
_entity.id
_entity.type
_entity.pdbx_description
1 polymer ?
#
loop_
_entity_poly.entity_id
_entity_poly.type
_entity_poly.pdbx_seq_one_letter_code
_entity_poly.pdbx_strand_id
1 'polypeptide(L)' 'MEKLDTYESAIGEANMKVVPQIENFPPAFQPVPRNPIVLDLAYDLIEFPSLDAHLRKDKKGFISRLWG' A
#
# COMPACT_ATOMS: atom_id res chain seq x y z
N MET A 1 -8.22 5.23 35.87
CA MET A 1 -8.86 4.18 36.69
C MET A 1 -10.25 3.80 36.15
N GLU A 2 -10.60 4.17 34.91
CA GLU A 2 -11.99 4.25 34.44
C GLU A 2 -12.49 3.02 33.66
N LYS A 3 -11.76 1.89 33.68
CA LYS A 3 -12.14 0.66 32.96
C LYS A 3 -12.00 -0.63 33.77
N LEU A 4 -11.69 -0.53 35.06
CA LEU A 4 -11.65 -1.69 35.95
C LEU A 4 -13.05 -2.26 36.20
N ASP A 5 -14.08 -1.41 36.16
CA ASP A 5 -15.48 -1.81 36.36
C ASP A 5 -16.05 -2.67 35.22
N THR A 6 -15.30 -2.81 34.12
CA THR A 6 -15.67 -3.61 32.93
C THR A 6 -14.82 -4.87 32.82
N TYR A 7 -13.94 -5.15 33.78
CA TYR A 7 -13.11 -6.34 33.75
C TYR A 7 -13.96 -7.58 34.07
N GLU A 8 -14.28 -8.35 33.04
CA GLU A 8 -14.79 -9.70 33.18
C GLU A 8 -13.60 -10.67 33.21
N SER A 9 -13.48 -11.44 34.28
CA SER A 9 -12.44 -12.47 34.40
C SER A 9 -12.66 -13.55 33.32
N ALA A 10 -11.62 -13.81 32.51
CA ALA A 10 -11.62 -14.91 31.55
C ALA A 10 -11.69 -16.30 32.22
N ILE A 11 -11.46 -16.35 33.53
CA ILE A 11 -11.74 -17.50 34.39
C ILE A 11 -13.17 -17.29 34.88
N GLY A 12 -14.12 -18.06 34.36
CA GLY A 12 -15.55 -17.96 34.73
C GLY A 12 -15.82 -18.14 36.23
N GLU A 13 -17.09 -18.05 36.62
CA GLU A 13 -17.52 -18.11 38.04
C GLU A 13 -16.82 -19.22 38.83
N ALA A 14 -16.49 -18.96 40.10
CA ALA A 14 -15.72 -19.86 40.98
C ALA A 14 -16.31 -21.29 41.14
N ASN A 15 -17.54 -21.53 40.67
CA ASN A 15 -18.22 -22.84 40.69
C ASN A 15 -18.31 -23.54 39.33
N MET A 16 -17.69 -23.00 38.27
CA MET A 16 -17.66 -23.66 36.97
C MET A 16 -16.53 -24.68 36.92
N LYS A 17 -16.87 -25.98 36.81
CA LYS A 17 -15.93 -27.08 36.51
C LYS A 17 -15.47 -27.05 35.03
N VAL A 18 -15.25 -25.88 34.47
CA VAL A 18 -14.80 -25.73 33.09
C VAL A 18 -13.30 -25.50 33.12
N VAL A 19 -12.56 -26.41 32.51
CA VAL A 19 -11.11 -26.25 32.34
C VAL A 19 -10.88 -24.96 31.55
N PRO A 20 -10.05 -24.02 32.03
CA PRO A 20 -9.75 -22.80 31.28
C PRO A 20 -9.16 -23.18 29.93
N GLN A 21 -9.90 -22.90 28.86
CA GLN A 21 -9.41 -23.12 27.50
C GLN A 21 -8.50 -21.96 27.14
N ILE A 22 -7.20 -22.21 27.14
CA ILE A 22 -6.22 -21.27 26.60
C ILE A 22 -6.41 -21.28 25.09
N GLU A 23 -6.93 -20.18 24.54
CA GLU A 23 -7.00 -19.99 23.09
C GLU A 23 -5.61 -20.09 22.48
N ASN A 24 -5.50 -20.80 21.36
CA ASN A 24 -4.22 -20.99 20.69
C ASN A 24 -3.75 -19.66 20.06
N PHE A 25 -2.53 -19.25 20.40
CA PHE A 25 -1.88 -18.07 19.82
C PHE A 25 -0.71 -18.50 18.91
N PRO A 26 -0.60 -17.94 17.68
CA PRO A 26 -1.52 -16.98 17.07
C PRO A 26 -2.85 -17.65 16.67
N PRO A 27 -3.95 -16.88 16.59
CA PRO A 27 -5.21 -17.39 16.06
C PRO A 27 -4.98 -17.95 14.65
N ALA A 28 -5.74 -18.98 14.30
CA ALA A 28 -5.67 -19.56 12.96
C ALA A 28 -6.01 -18.49 11.90
N PHE A 29 -5.31 -18.53 10.77
CA PHE A 29 -5.62 -17.64 9.65
C PHE A 29 -7.05 -17.88 9.17
N GLN A 30 -7.86 -16.82 9.14
CA GLN A 30 -9.24 -16.85 8.65
C GLN A 30 -9.35 -15.95 7.41
N PRO A 31 -9.52 -16.52 6.20
CA PRO A 31 -9.74 -15.72 5.01
C PRO A 31 -11.11 -15.05 5.10
N VAL A 32 -11.14 -13.72 5.02
CA VAL A 32 -12.38 -12.95 4.98
C VAL A 32 -12.63 -12.53 3.53
N PRO A 33 -13.79 -12.86 2.93
CA PRO A 33 -14.12 -12.36 1.60
C PRO A 33 -14.22 -10.84 1.64
N ARG A 34 -13.48 -10.17 0.76
CA ARG A 34 -13.46 -8.71 0.64
C ARG A 34 -13.55 -8.32 -0.83
N ASN A 35 -14.01 -7.11 -1.07
CA ASN A 35 -13.92 -6.51 -2.40
C ASN A 35 -12.44 -6.41 -2.83
N PRO A 36 -12.12 -6.66 -4.11
CA PRO A 36 -10.76 -6.57 -4.59
C PRO A 36 -10.24 -5.14 -4.51
N ILE A 37 -8.95 -5.00 -4.23
CA ILE A 37 -8.25 -3.72 -4.32
C ILE A 37 -7.96 -3.48 -5.81
N VAL A 38 -8.42 -2.35 -6.34
CA VAL A 38 -8.14 -1.90 -7.70
C VAL A 38 -7.25 -0.67 -7.62
N LEU A 39 -6.10 -0.71 -8.30
CA LEU A 39 -5.16 0.41 -8.38
C LEU A 39 -5.21 0.99 -9.79
N ASP A 40 -5.39 2.31 -9.90
CA ASP A 40 -5.28 3.02 -11.17
C ASP A 40 -3.82 3.38 -11.43
N LEU A 41 -3.16 2.57 -12.26
CA LEU A 41 -1.76 2.74 -12.65
C LEU A 41 -1.60 3.62 -13.91
N ALA A 42 -2.70 4.10 -14.52
CA ALA A 42 -2.61 4.89 -15.74
C ALA A 42 -1.87 6.21 -15.51
N TYR A 43 -1.94 6.75 -14.28
CA TYR A 43 -1.22 7.96 -13.90
C TYR A 43 0.31 7.77 -13.89
N ASP A 44 0.79 6.61 -13.45
CA ASP A 44 2.24 6.30 -13.39
C ASP A 44 2.87 6.18 -14.77
N LEU A 45 2.05 5.99 -15.82
CA LEU A 45 2.46 5.86 -17.21
C LEU A 45 2.46 7.20 -17.95
N ILE A 46 2.22 8.32 -17.27
CA ILE A 46 2.32 9.64 -17.87
C ILE A 46 3.80 9.96 -18.07
N GLU A 47 4.26 9.80 -19.32
CA GLU A 47 5.63 10.14 -19.74
C GLU A 47 5.65 11.40 -20.61
N PHE A 48 6.70 12.21 -20.45
CA PHE A 48 6.93 13.35 -21.34
C PHE A 48 7.60 12.90 -22.65
N PRO A 49 7.31 13.56 -23.78
CA PRO A 49 8.01 13.29 -25.03
C PRO A 49 9.51 13.60 -24.90
N SER A 50 10.35 12.85 -25.63
CA SER A 50 11.79 13.10 -25.65
C SER A 50 12.09 14.52 -26.14
N LEU A 51 12.94 15.22 -25.39
CA LEU A 51 13.43 16.55 -25.75
C LEU A 51 14.68 16.50 -26.65
N ASP A 52 15.16 15.31 -27.06
CA ASP A 52 16.42 15.16 -27.79
C ASP A 52 16.45 15.94 -29.10
N ALA A 53 15.31 16.01 -29.81
CA ALA A 53 15.18 16.77 -31.06
C ALA A 53 15.26 18.29 -30.83
N HIS A 54 14.81 18.77 -29.67
CA HIS A 54 14.83 20.19 -29.31
C HIS A 54 16.15 20.62 -28.64
N LEU A 55 16.82 19.70 -27.96
CA LEU A 55 18.13 19.91 -27.32
C LEU A 55 19.30 19.78 -28.30
N ARG A 56 19.10 19.05 -29.41
CA ARG A 56 19.99 19.14 -30.57
C ARG A 56 19.85 20.53 -31.16
N LYS A 57 20.62 21.48 -30.64
CA LYS A 57 21.06 22.61 -31.44
C LYS A 57 21.76 21.98 -32.64
N ASP A 58 21.08 21.95 -33.78
CA ASP A 58 21.75 21.72 -35.05
C ASP A 58 22.98 22.62 -34.99
N LYS A 59 24.16 22.01 -34.99
CA LYS A 59 25.38 22.70 -35.40
C LYS A 59 25.15 22.97 -36.89
N LYS A 60 24.24 23.89 -37.22
CA LYS A 60 24.06 24.43 -38.56
C LYS A 60 25.44 24.89 -38.92
N GLY A 61 26.06 24.09 -39.79
CA GLY A 61 27.46 24.22 -40.12
C GLY A 61 27.74 25.65 -40.52
N PHE A 62 28.97 26.05 -40.31
CA PHE A 62 29.55 27.34 -40.69
C PHE A 62 29.34 27.74 -42.18
N ILE A 63 28.65 26.91 -42.99
CA ILE A 63 28.37 27.04 -44.41
C ILE A 63 26.99 27.68 -44.69
N SER A 64 26.09 27.82 -43.71
CA SER A 64 24.76 28.44 -43.94
C SER A 64 24.77 29.92 -44.36
N ARG A 65 25.95 30.56 -44.40
CA ARG A 65 26.16 31.93 -44.90
C ARG A 65 26.61 32.00 -46.36
N LEU A 66 26.85 30.88 -47.03
CA LEU A 66 27.38 30.85 -48.41
C LEU A 66 26.33 30.72 -49.51
N TRP A 67 25.06 30.48 -49.17
CA TRP A 67 23.95 30.60 -50.12
C TRP A 67 22.77 31.27 -49.42
N GLY A 68 22.59 32.55 -49.71
CA GLY A 68 21.29 33.21 -49.62
C GLY A 68 20.40 32.80 -50.78
#